data_AF-A0A812UCU2-F1
#
_entry.id   AF-A0A812UCU2-F1
#
_cell.length_a   1.000
_cell.length_b   1.000
_cell.length_c   1.000
_cell.angle_alpha   90.00
_cell.angle_beta   90.00
_cell.angle_gamma   90.00
#
_symmetry.space_group_name_H-M   'P 1'
#
loop_
_entity.id
_entity.type
_entity.pdbx_description
1 polymer ?
#
loop_
_entity_poly.entity_id
_entity_poly.type
_entity_poly.pdbx_seq_one_letter_code
_entity_poly.pdbx_strand_id
1 'polypeptide(L)'
;MKKYGIRRADQGEGKFESLKSFLWTVVLLLILMYCVAVYFTELAFDLQHKHPDRDFSSVRQSWGSIGSSILSLFQAITGGDDWQNFILVFRDVSGESSLVNTLVFSLFIAFATLAPASACKPTTHPEKMIVIIVTSTWVKISVIQNTASRHE
;
A
#
# COMPACT_ATOMS: atom_id res chain seq x y z
N MET A 1 16.06 54.30 -28.29
CA MET A 1 16.78 53.74 -27.12
C MET A 1 15.98 52.57 -26.56
N LYS A 2 16.43 51.33 -26.79
CA LYS A 2 15.74 50.09 -26.37
C LYS A 2 16.12 49.73 -24.94
N LYS A 3 15.17 49.79 -23.99
CA LYS A 3 15.31 49.21 -22.65
C LYS A 3 15.17 47.69 -22.76
N TYR A 4 16.29 46.98 -22.73
CA TYR A 4 16.29 45.53 -22.47
C TYR A 4 16.06 45.32 -20.98
N GLY A 5 14.81 45.05 -20.63
CA GLY A 5 14.42 44.60 -19.30
C GLY A 5 14.95 43.20 -19.04
N ILE A 6 15.91 43.13 -18.13
CA ILE A 6 16.46 41.92 -17.53
C ILE A 6 15.31 41.13 -16.89
N ARG A 7 14.88 40.01 -17.51
CA ARG A 7 13.96 39.05 -16.88
C ARG A 7 14.76 38.07 -16.04
N ARG A 8 14.69 38.32 -14.74
CA ARG A 8 14.72 37.43 -13.57
C ARG A 8 15.36 36.04 -13.74
N ALA A 9 16.44 35.85 -12.98
CA ALA A 9 16.75 34.58 -12.36
C ALA A 9 15.59 34.20 -11.40
N ASP A 10 14.76 33.25 -11.81
CA ASP A 10 13.87 32.50 -10.91
C ASP A 10 13.84 31.04 -11.36
N GLN A 11 14.99 30.38 -11.23
CA GLN A 11 15.17 28.98 -11.62
C GLN A 11 15.65 28.13 -10.44
N GLY A 12 15.12 28.40 -9.25
CA GLY A 12 15.47 27.69 -8.01
C GLY A 12 14.31 27.26 -7.12
N GLU A 13 13.16 27.95 -7.16
CA GLU A 13 12.15 27.86 -6.09
C GLU A 13 11.04 26.81 -6.33
N GLY A 14 11.14 25.98 -7.38
CA GLY A 14 10.00 25.16 -7.84
C GLY A 14 9.98 23.67 -7.46
N LYS A 15 10.99 23.13 -6.75
CA LYS A 15 11.11 21.66 -6.58
C LYS A 15 10.48 21.10 -5.30
N PHE A 16 10.25 21.93 -4.29
CA PHE A 16 9.82 21.43 -2.96
C PHE A 16 8.30 21.27 -2.82
N GLU A 17 7.50 21.96 -3.63
CA GLU A 17 6.04 21.84 -3.64
C GLU A 17 5.59 20.42 -4.05
N SER A 18 6.23 19.83 -5.06
CA SER A 18 5.91 18.48 -5.53
C SER A 18 6.42 17.39 -4.58
N LEU A 19 7.53 17.63 -3.86
CA LEU A 19 8.08 16.69 -2.89
C LEU A 19 7.16 16.52 -1.67
N LYS A 20 6.44 17.57 -1.26
CA LYS A 20 5.48 17.49 -0.16
C LYS A 20 4.31 16.55 -0.47
N SER A 21 3.77 16.63 -1.69
CA SER A 21 2.70 15.73 -2.14
C SER A 21 3.19 14.30 -2.30
N PHE A 22 4.42 14.11 -2.78
CA PHE A 22 5.05 12.80 -2.84
C PHE A 22 5.27 12.20 -1.44
N LEU A 23 5.72 13.01 -0.48
CA LEU A 23 5.98 12.57 0.88
C LEU A 23 4.70 12.06 1.57
N TRP A 24 3.55 12.71 1.34
CA TRP A 24 2.26 12.22 1.81
C TRP A 24 1.87 10.86 1.20
N THR A 25 2.14 10.64 -0.09
CA THR A 25 1.90 9.33 -0.72
C THR A 25 2.81 8.23 -0.16
N VAL A 26 4.06 8.56 0.16
CA VAL A 26 5.01 7.65 0.82
C VAL A 26 4.53 7.31 2.24
N VAL A 27 4.07 8.29 3.01
CA VAL A 27 3.52 8.05 4.35
C VAL A 27 2.30 7.13 4.30
N LEU A 28 1.37 7.35 3.36
CA LEU A 28 0.22 6.45 3.15
C LEU A 28 0.66 5.04 2.77
N LEU A 29 1.67 4.91 1.90
CA LEU A 29 2.25 3.63 1.52
C LEU A 29 2.88 2.91 2.72
N LEU A 30 3.62 3.63 3.57
CA LEU A 30 4.24 3.08 4.78
C LEU A 30 3.19 2.59 5.78
N ILE A 31 2.10 3.34 5.96
CA ILE A 31 0.99 2.92 6.84
C ILE A 31 0.32 1.65 6.32
N LEU A 32 0.03 1.58 5.01
CA LEU A 32 -0.54 0.37 4.41
C LEU A 32 0.40 -0.83 4.53
N MET A 33 1.68 -0.64 4.25
CA MET A 33 2.70 -1.68 4.41
C MET A 33 2.76 -2.18 5.85
N TYR A 34 2.66 -1.28 6.84
CA TYR A 34 2.58 -1.66 8.25
C TYR A 34 1.32 -2.48 8.57
N CYS A 35 0.14 -2.05 8.10
CA CYS A 35 -1.11 -2.80 8.32
C CYS A 35 -1.04 -4.21 7.74
N VAL A 36 -0.52 -4.35 6.51
CA VAL A 36 -0.38 -5.64 5.84
C VAL A 36 0.69 -6.51 6.53
N ALA A 37 1.80 -5.90 6.97
CA ALA A 37 2.84 -6.60 7.73
C ALA A 37 2.26 -7.22 9.01
N VAL A 38 1.53 -6.42 9.80
CA VAL A 38 0.90 -6.89 11.04
C VAL A 38 -0.11 -8.00 10.74
N TYR A 39 -0.96 -7.84 9.71
CA TYR A 39 -1.92 -8.88 9.32
C TYR A 39 -1.23 -10.23 9.03
N PHE A 40 -0.13 -10.24 8.28
CA PHE A 40 0.59 -11.48 7.98
C PHE A 40 1.36 -12.04 9.17
N THR A 41 1.91 -11.18 10.05
CA THR A 41 2.53 -11.62 11.29
C THR A 41 1.51 -12.32 12.19
N GLU A 42 0.32 -11.74 12.37
CA GLU A 42 -0.78 -12.34 13.14
C GLU A 42 -1.24 -13.67 12.53
N LEU A 43 -1.38 -13.72 11.20
CA LEU A 43 -1.72 -14.95 10.50
C LEU A 43 -0.67 -16.06 10.70
N ALA A 44 0.62 -15.71 10.67
CA ALA A 44 1.70 -16.65 10.92
C ALA A 44 1.64 -17.22 12.35
N PHE A 45 1.34 -16.38 13.34
CA PHE A 45 1.14 -16.82 14.73
C PHE A 45 -0.09 -17.71 14.90
N ASP A 46 -1.22 -17.36 14.28
CA ASP A 46 -2.45 -18.16 14.34
C ASP A 46 -2.26 -19.55 13.70
N LEU A 47 -1.56 -19.62 12.57
CA LEU A 47 -1.23 -20.89 11.92
C LEU A 47 -0.28 -21.74 12.76
N GLN A 48 0.72 -21.11 13.40
CA GLN A 48 1.63 -21.80 14.32
C GLN A 48 0.88 -22.41 15.50
N HIS A 49 -0.12 -21.71 16.02
CA HIS A 49 -0.95 -22.20 17.11
C HIS A 49 -1.89 -23.35 16.68
N LYS A 50 -2.49 -23.25 15.49
CA LYS A 50 -3.43 -24.24 14.96
C LYS A 50 -2.78 -25.54 14.49
N HIS A 51 -1.53 -25.49 14.01
CA HIS A 51 -0.85 -26.64 13.44
C HIS A 51 0.57 -26.82 14.00
N PRO A 52 0.75 -27.07 15.31
CA PRO A 52 2.08 -27.13 15.94
C PRO A 52 3.01 -28.19 15.34
N ASP A 53 2.46 -29.20 14.65
CA ASP A 53 3.20 -30.31 14.05
C ASP A 53 3.80 -29.98 12.66
N ARG A 54 3.48 -28.81 12.09
CA ARG A 54 3.98 -28.36 10.78
C ARG A 54 5.28 -27.59 10.94
N ASP A 55 6.12 -27.63 9.91
CA ASP A 55 7.34 -26.85 9.88
C ASP A 55 7.04 -25.38 9.50
N PHE A 56 7.26 -24.46 10.44
CA PHE A 56 7.10 -23.01 10.25
C PHE A 56 8.41 -22.28 10.05
N SER A 57 9.55 -22.99 9.91
CA SER A 57 10.85 -22.35 9.74
C SER A 57 10.87 -21.36 8.57
N SER A 58 10.29 -21.74 7.42
CA SER A 58 10.13 -20.90 6.23
C SER A 58 9.23 -19.69 6.45
N VAL A 59 8.08 -19.89 7.13
CA VAL A 59 7.13 -18.81 7.46
C VAL A 59 7.79 -17.83 8.42
N ARG A 60 8.52 -18.32 9.43
CA ARG A 60 9.15 -17.52 10.47
C ARG A 60 10.32 -16.70 9.95
N GLN A 61 10.98 -17.13 8.86
CA GLN A 61 12.04 -16.35 8.22
C GLN A 61 11.50 -15.06 7.57
N SER A 62 10.36 -15.14 6.89
CA SER A 62 9.74 -13.99 6.21
C SER A 62 8.76 -13.22 7.11
N TRP A 63 8.04 -13.92 7.99
CA TRP A 63 6.91 -13.41 8.76
C TRP A 63 7.09 -13.49 10.28
N GLY A 64 8.25 -13.95 10.77
CA GLY A 64 8.48 -14.12 12.21
C GLY A 64 8.76 -12.84 12.99
N SER A 65 8.95 -11.71 12.30
CA SER A 65 9.04 -10.40 12.93
C SER A 65 8.41 -9.33 12.04
N ILE A 66 7.87 -8.28 12.65
CA ILE A 66 7.28 -7.15 11.93
C ILE A 66 8.30 -6.51 10.98
N GLY A 67 9.56 -6.39 11.41
CA GLY A 67 10.64 -5.85 10.57
C GLY A 67 10.93 -6.70 9.34
N SER A 68 10.98 -8.03 9.51
CA SER A 68 11.13 -8.97 8.39
C SER A 68 9.93 -8.89 7.44
N SER A 69 8.71 -8.82 7.99
CA SER A 69 7.47 -8.73 7.20
C SER A 69 7.41 -7.45 6.37
N ILE A 70 7.83 -6.32 6.96
CA ILE A 70 7.97 -5.04 6.25
C ILE A 70 9.01 -5.15 5.14
N LEU A 71 10.17 -5.78 5.39
CA LEU A 71 11.21 -5.97 4.39
C LEU A 71 10.72 -6.85 3.22
N SER A 72 10.04 -7.96 3.52
CA SER A 72 9.45 -8.84 2.50
C SER A 72 8.39 -8.13 1.65
N LEU A 73 7.53 -7.31 2.28
CA LEU A 73 6.56 -6.48 1.56
C LEU A 73 7.23 -5.43 0.70
N PHE A 74 8.30 -4.81 1.20
CA PHE A 74 9.09 -3.85 0.43
C PHE A 74 9.75 -4.52 -0.79
N GLN A 75 10.32 -5.71 -0.63
CA GLN A 75 10.86 -6.52 -1.72
C GLN A 75 9.79 -6.89 -2.75
N ALA A 76 8.58 -7.26 -2.29
CA ALA A 76 7.46 -7.58 -3.18
C ALA A 76 6.95 -6.37 -3.99
N ILE A 77 6.91 -5.16 -3.41
CA ILE A 77 6.50 -3.93 -4.11
C ILE A 77 7.57 -3.46 -5.09
N THR A 78 8.84 -3.56 -4.70
CA THR A 78 9.98 -3.13 -5.53
C THR A 78 10.32 -4.13 -6.64
N GLY A 79 9.71 -5.32 -6.64
CA GLY A 79 10.02 -6.40 -7.57
C GLY A 79 11.36 -7.08 -7.31
N GLY A 80 11.88 -6.98 -6.08
CA GLY A 80 13.11 -7.65 -5.65
C GLY A 80 12.93 -9.16 -5.41
N ASP A 81 11.73 -9.59 -5.06
CA ASP A 81 11.33 -11.00 -4.98
C ASP A 81 9.86 -11.14 -5.39
N ASP A 82 9.48 -12.31 -5.88
CA ASP A 82 8.12 -12.56 -6.33
C ASP A 82 7.17 -12.61 -5.12
N TRP A 83 6.13 -11.77 -5.17
CA TRP A 83 5.04 -11.77 -4.18
C TRP A 83 4.38 -13.15 -4.04
N GLN A 84 4.43 -13.97 -5.10
CA GLN A 84 3.95 -15.33 -5.11
C GLN A 84 4.73 -16.23 -4.14
N ASN A 85 6.05 -16.06 -4.00
CA ASN A 85 6.88 -16.88 -3.11
C ASN A 85 6.43 -16.74 -1.65
N PHE A 86 6.07 -15.52 -1.23
CA PHE A 86 5.59 -15.28 0.12
C PHE A 86 4.21 -15.91 0.40
N ILE A 87 3.34 -16.01 -0.61
CA ILE A 87 2.01 -16.63 -0.50
C ILE A 87 2.11 -18.15 -0.52
N LEU A 88 3.02 -18.71 -1.34
CA LEU A 88 3.22 -20.16 -1.44
C LEU A 88 3.63 -20.76 -0.09
N VAL A 89 4.50 -20.07 0.64
CA VAL A 89 4.92 -20.47 2.00
C VAL A 89 3.72 -20.58 2.96
N PHE A 90 2.71 -19.71 2.84
CA PHE A 90 1.48 -19.84 3.61
C PHE A 90 0.55 -20.93 3.09
N ARG A 91 0.51 -21.17 1.78
CA ARG A 91 -0.34 -22.20 1.16
C ARG A 91 0.05 -23.60 1.62
N ASP A 92 1.35 -23.88 1.66
CA ASP A 92 1.88 -25.20 2.05
C ASP A 92 1.52 -25.55 3.51
N VAL A 93 1.43 -24.52 4.35
CA VAL A 93 1.12 -24.66 5.78
C VAL A 93 -0.39 -24.69 6.05
N SER A 94 -1.16 -23.80 5.41
CA SER A 94 -2.58 -23.57 5.73
C SER A 94 -3.57 -24.37 4.90
N GLY A 95 -3.19 -24.89 3.72
CA GLY A 95 -4.03 -25.76 2.86
C GLY A 95 -5.27 -25.10 2.22
N GLU A 96 -5.96 -24.22 2.92
CA GLU A 96 -7.32 -23.73 2.60
C GLU A 96 -7.38 -22.20 2.37
N SER A 97 -6.49 -21.40 2.97
CA SER A 97 -6.63 -19.93 3.00
C SER A 97 -5.89 -19.16 1.90
N SER A 98 -5.47 -19.81 0.79
CA SER A 98 -4.60 -19.15 -0.20
C SER A 98 -5.30 -18.02 -0.97
N LEU A 99 -6.61 -18.12 -1.21
CA LEU A 99 -7.34 -17.17 -2.06
C LEU A 99 -7.47 -15.78 -1.43
N VAL A 100 -7.86 -15.71 -0.16
CA VAL A 100 -8.05 -14.43 0.55
C VAL A 100 -6.71 -13.70 0.68
N ASN A 101 -5.65 -14.42 1.07
CA ASN A 101 -4.31 -13.84 1.20
C ASN A 101 -3.78 -13.32 -0.14
N THR A 102 -4.03 -14.06 -1.23
CA THR A 102 -3.67 -13.63 -2.60
C THR A 102 -4.43 -12.37 -3.01
N LEU A 103 -5.74 -12.30 -2.71
CA LEU A 103 -6.54 -11.12 -3.02
C LEU A 103 -6.08 -9.89 -2.23
N VAL A 104 -5.80 -10.03 -0.94
CA VAL A 104 -5.28 -8.94 -0.09
C VAL A 104 -3.95 -8.42 -0.63
N PHE A 105 -3.02 -9.32 -0.98
CA PHE A 105 -1.71 -8.94 -1.53
C PHE A 105 -1.83 -8.25 -2.90
N SER A 106 -2.69 -8.79 -3.77
CA SER A 106 -2.93 -8.23 -5.11
C SER A 106 -3.57 -6.84 -5.03
N LEU A 107 -4.57 -6.64 -4.16
CA LEU A 107 -5.17 -5.33 -3.90
C LEU A 107 -4.15 -4.34 -3.33
N PHE A 108 -3.27 -4.79 -2.45
CA PHE A 108 -2.20 -3.96 -1.91
C PHE A 108 -1.23 -3.49 -3.00
N ILE A 109 -0.73 -4.38 -3.85
CA ILE A 109 0.18 -4.03 -4.95
C ILE A 109 -0.54 -3.13 -5.98
N ALA A 110 -1.80 -3.43 -6.32
CA ALA A 110 -2.59 -2.59 -7.21
C ALA A 110 -2.76 -1.17 -6.64
N PHE A 111 -3.05 -1.05 -5.34
CA PHE A 111 -3.16 0.26 -4.68
C PHE A 111 -1.80 0.99 -4.64
N ALA A 112 -0.73 0.28 -4.27
CA ALA A 112 0.63 0.83 -4.19
C ALA A 112 1.14 1.34 -5.54
N THR A 113 0.74 0.70 -6.66
CA THR A 113 1.14 1.08 -8.02
C THR A 113 0.21 2.13 -8.65
N LEU A 114 -1.10 2.11 -8.34
CA LEU A 114 -2.07 3.09 -8.85
C LEU A 114 -1.97 4.46 -8.15
N ALA A 115 -1.57 4.50 -6.88
CA ALA A 115 -1.41 5.75 -6.12
C ALA A 115 -0.37 6.72 -6.74
N PRO A 116 0.86 6.32 -7.07
CA PRO A 116 1.83 7.22 -7.71
C PRO A 116 1.46 7.57 -9.16
N ALA A 117 0.80 6.65 -9.89
CA ALA A 117 0.37 6.90 -11.26
C ALA A 117 -0.74 7.96 -11.36
N SER A 118 -1.69 7.96 -10.41
CA SER A 118 -2.75 8.97 -10.33
C SER A 118 -2.24 10.33 -9.84
N ALA A 119 -1.18 10.36 -9.02
CA ALA A 119 -0.51 11.58 -8.58
C ALA A 119 0.32 12.29 -9.68
N CYS A 120 0.70 11.59 -10.75
CA CYS A 120 1.48 12.15 -11.87
C CYS A 120 0.60 12.85 -12.93
N LYS A 121 -0.71 12.99 -12.72
CA LYS A 121 -1.52 13.90 -13.53
C LYS A 121 -1.37 15.33 -12.99
N PRO A 122 -0.81 16.28 -13.77
CA PRO A 122 -0.73 17.67 -13.36
C PRO A 122 -2.17 18.20 -13.23
N THR A 123 -2.67 18.18 -12.01
CA THR A 123 -4.02 18.62 -11.66
C THR A 123 -3.86 19.99 -11.03
N THR A 124 -4.35 20.98 -11.75
CA THR A 124 -4.09 22.41 -11.57
C THR A 124 -4.63 23.03 -10.28
N HIS A 125 -5.15 22.25 -9.31
CA HIS A 125 -5.64 22.78 -8.03
C HIS A 125 -5.45 21.76 -6.88
N PRO A 126 -4.40 21.87 -6.04
CA PRO A 126 -4.08 20.90 -4.99
C PRO A 126 -5.06 20.88 -3.80
N GLU A 127 -5.79 21.97 -3.58
CA GLU A 127 -6.73 22.10 -2.44
C GLU A 127 -8.01 21.26 -2.61
N LYS A 128 -8.38 20.91 -3.85
CA LYS A 128 -9.63 20.18 -4.13
C LYS A 128 -9.47 18.66 -4.18
N MET A 129 -8.23 18.15 -4.30
CA MET A 129 -8.01 16.71 -4.50
C MET A 129 -8.11 15.88 -3.22
N ILE A 130 -7.69 16.40 -2.07
CA ILE A 130 -7.85 15.69 -0.80
C ILE A 130 -9.34 15.53 -0.49
N VAL A 131 -10.16 16.55 -0.77
CA VAL A 131 -11.61 16.46 -0.60
C VAL A 131 -12.21 15.44 -1.57
N ILE A 132 -11.75 15.35 -2.83
CA ILE A 132 -12.30 14.39 -3.80
C ILE A 132 -11.93 12.94 -3.45
N ILE A 133 -10.69 12.65 -3.01
CA ILE A 133 -10.30 11.29 -2.65
C ILE A 133 -11.02 10.85 -1.37
N VAL A 134 -11.09 11.72 -0.36
CA VAL A 134 -11.79 11.41 0.89
C VAL A 134 -13.29 11.29 0.64
N THR A 135 -13.94 12.22 -0.07
CA THR A 135 -15.38 12.14 -0.36
C THR A 135 -15.74 10.98 -1.29
N SER A 136 -14.92 10.65 -2.30
CA SER A 136 -15.19 9.51 -3.19
C SER A 136 -15.08 8.16 -2.45
N THR A 137 -14.13 8.06 -1.52
CA THR A 137 -13.97 6.86 -0.67
C THR A 137 -15.09 6.75 0.36
N TRP A 138 -15.45 7.87 1.02
CA TRP A 138 -16.57 7.91 1.96
C TRP A 138 -17.93 7.65 1.29
N VAL A 139 -18.17 8.17 0.08
CA VAL A 139 -19.42 7.90 -0.66
C VAL A 139 -19.54 6.43 -1.03
N LYS A 140 -18.45 5.79 -1.49
CA LYS A 140 -18.48 4.34 -1.80
C LYS A 140 -18.70 3.49 -0.55
N ILE A 141 -18.10 3.85 0.59
CA ILE A 141 -18.29 3.14 1.85
C ILE A 141 -19.72 3.32 2.37
N SER A 142 -20.28 4.53 2.32
CA SER A 142 -21.66 4.80 2.73
C SER A 142 -22.68 4.07 1.85
N VAL A 143 -22.44 3.96 0.54
CA VAL A 143 -23.31 3.19 -0.36
C VAL A 143 -23.29 1.71 0.02
N ILE A 144 -22.13 1.14 0.35
CA ILE A 144 -21.98 -0.27 0.73
C ILE A 144 -22.66 -0.56 2.08
N GLN A 145 -22.49 0.31 3.08
CA GLN A 145 -23.16 0.13 4.37
C GLN A 145 -24.69 0.27 4.27
N ASN A 146 -25.19 1.14 3.39
CA ASN A 146 -26.63 1.35 3.21
C ASN A 146 -27.31 0.15 2.52
N THR A 147 -26.66 -0.51 1.55
CA THR A 147 -27.20 -1.75 0.95
C THR A 147 -27.19 -2.95 1.90
N ALA A 148 -26.25 -3.01 2.85
CA ALA A 148 -26.21 -4.09 3.83
C ALA A 148 -27.37 -4.02 4.84
N SER A 149 -27.81 -2.82 5.24
CA SER A 149 -28.90 -2.63 6.20
C SER A 149 -30.32 -2.88 5.66
N ARG A 150 -30.47 -3.14 4.36
CA ARG A 150 -31.77 -3.26 3.68
C ARG A 150 -32.25 -4.71 3.49
N HIS A 151 -31.45 -5.67 3.94
CA HIS A 151 -31.69 -7.11 3.82
C HIS A 151 -31.94 -7.81 5.16
N GLU A 152 -32.03 -7.03 6.25
CA GLU A 152 -32.63 -7.43 7.54
C GLU A 152 -34.00 -6.77 7.68
#